data_AF-A0A9X0UGS4-F1
#
_entry.id   AF-A0A9X0UGS4-F1
#
_cell.length_a   1.000
_cell.length_b   1.000
_cell.length_c   1.000
_cell.angle_alpha   90.00
_cell.angle_beta   90.00
_cell.angle_gamma   90.00
#
_symmetry.space_group_name_H-M   'P 1'
#
loop_
_entity.id
_entity.type
_entity.pdbx_description
1 polymer ?
#
loop_
_entity_poly.entity_id
_entity_poly.type
_entity_poly.pdbx_seq_one_letter_code
_entity_poly.pdbx_strand_id
1 'polypeptide(L)'
;MKDGYFLAKNNEVMSLINTISSFEWDTFSDSWNDLDLDNYMSDRSTYRYRRHAVFTCKKYTKDIIQLHNVPHYQSSQYNALNGDIERWYKPIANKIVGSSTFGLLIEHAMKIFNLREINHLLDNWLSWYIEVHQFRIIANDNMDGKPTPEGIHKDGVSYIFMLTICKKI
;
A
#
# COMPACT_ATOMS: atom_id res chain seq x y z
N MET A 1 13.99 -8.77 -12.12
CA MET A 1 14.47 -8.30 -10.81
C MET A 1 15.65 -9.18 -10.49
N LYS A 2 16.86 -8.60 -10.36
CA LYS A 2 18.08 -9.39 -10.16
C LYS A 2 18.25 -9.79 -8.68
N ASP A 3 17.60 -9.07 -7.76
CA ASP A 3 17.82 -9.19 -6.30
C ASP A 3 16.52 -9.18 -5.48
N GLY A 4 15.39 -9.60 -6.06
CA GLY A 4 14.09 -9.64 -5.36
C GLY A 4 13.37 -8.29 -5.20
N TYR A 5 13.97 -7.18 -5.64
CA TYR A 5 13.34 -5.87 -5.73
C TYR A 5 13.61 -5.20 -7.09
N PHE A 6 12.82 -4.16 -7.39
CA PHE A 6 13.02 -3.23 -8.50
C PHE A 6 12.75 -1.82 -7.99
N LEU A 7 13.73 -0.93 -8.13
CA LEU A 7 13.52 0.49 -7.90
C LEU A 7 13.17 1.15 -9.23
N ALA A 8 11.92 1.57 -9.38
CA ALA A 8 11.51 2.37 -10.53
C ALA A 8 12.20 3.74 -10.48
N LYS A 9 12.79 4.16 -11.59
CA LYS A 9 13.38 5.50 -11.68
C LYS A 9 12.27 6.54 -11.75
N ASN A 10 12.57 7.77 -11.30
CA ASN A 10 11.59 8.84 -11.23
C ASN A 10 10.89 9.07 -12.59
N ASN A 11 11.59 8.96 -13.72
CA ASN A 11 11.00 9.08 -15.05
C ASN A 11 9.96 7.99 -15.39
N GLU A 12 10.09 6.77 -14.88
CA GLU A 12 9.12 5.69 -15.10
C GLU A 12 7.83 5.95 -14.31
N VAL A 13 7.99 6.39 -13.06
CA VAL A 13 6.86 6.81 -12.20
C VAL A 13 6.19 8.06 -12.77
N MET A 14 6.97 9.05 -13.19
CA MET A 14 6.45 10.27 -13.80
C MET A 14 5.78 10.01 -15.15
N SER A 15 6.23 9.01 -15.93
CA SER A 15 5.52 8.62 -17.15
C SER A 15 4.11 8.09 -16.84
N LEU A 16 3.96 7.30 -15.79
CA LEU A 16 2.65 6.85 -15.30
C LEU A 16 1.81 8.05 -14.81
N ILE A 17 2.40 8.93 -13.99
CA ILE A 17 1.72 10.11 -13.43
C ILE A 17 1.35 11.12 -14.52
N ASN A 18 2.14 11.28 -15.58
CA ASN A 18 1.86 12.22 -16.66
C ASN A 18 0.65 11.80 -17.53
N THR A 19 0.14 10.57 -17.35
CA THR A 19 -1.15 10.17 -17.95
C THR A 19 -2.35 10.64 -17.12
N ILE A 20 -2.12 11.13 -15.90
CA ILE A 20 -3.10 11.66 -14.96
C ILE A 20 -3.06 13.19 -15.04
N SER A 21 -4.23 13.84 -14.99
CA SER A 21 -4.27 15.30 -14.93
C SER A 21 -3.64 15.82 -13.64
N SER A 22 -3.02 17.02 -13.67
CA SER A 22 -2.45 17.62 -12.45
C SER A 22 -3.48 17.73 -11.32
N PHE A 23 -4.72 18.10 -11.66
CA PHE A 23 -5.82 18.20 -10.71
C PHE A 23 -6.18 16.86 -10.04
N GLU A 24 -6.22 15.76 -10.79
CA GLU A 24 -6.48 14.43 -10.21
C GLU A 24 -5.33 13.98 -9.31
N TRP A 25 -4.09 14.23 -9.73
CA TRP A 25 -2.91 13.94 -8.91
C TRP A 25 -2.89 14.74 -7.61
N ASP A 26 -3.19 16.05 -7.68
CA ASP A 26 -3.26 16.92 -6.51
C ASP A 26 -4.34 16.42 -5.55
N THR A 27 -5.54 16.11 -6.06
CA THR A 27 -6.64 15.54 -5.25
C THR A 27 -6.23 14.21 -4.59
N PHE A 28 -5.55 13.33 -5.32
CA PHE A 28 -5.09 12.04 -4.81
C PHE A 28 -4.03 12.23 -3.72
N SER A 29 -3.01 13.04 -3.99
CA SER A 29 -1.90 13.29 -3.07
C SER A 29 -2.35 14.05 -1.81
N ASP A 30 -3.30 14.97 -1.93
CA ASP A 30 -3.88 15.71 -0.82
C ASP A 30 -4.67 14.84 0.15
N SER A 31 -5.10 13.64 -0.26
CA SER A 31 -5.77 12.70 0.66
C SER A 31 -4.90 12.24 1.83
N TRP A 32 -3.56 12.37 1.71
CA TRP A 32 -2.64 12.15 2.82
C TRP A 32 -2.78 13.18 3.96
N ASN A 33 -3.47 14.31 3.71
CA ASN A 33 -3.80 15.30 4.74
C ASN A 33 -5.03 14.92 5.59
N ASP A 34 -5.78 13.88 5.20
CA ASP A 34 -7.01 13.43 5.87
C ASP A 34 -6.90 11.94 6.28
N LEU A 35 -5.77 11.56 6.89
CA LEU A 35 -5.56 10.22 7.43
C LEU A 35 -5.87 10.19 8.93
N ASP A 36 -6.31 9.04 9.43
CA ASP A 36 -6.61 8.83 10.84
C ASP A 36 -5.37 8.36 11.62
N LEU A 37 -5.30 8.70 12.90
CA LEU A 37 -4.23 8.26 13.79
C LEU A 37 -4.17 6.72 13.88
N ASP A 38 -2.97 6.15 13.79
CA ASP A 38 -2.76 4.72 14.01
C ASP A 38 -2.76 4.40 15.52
N ASN A 39 -3.88 3.87 16.01
CA ASN A 39 -4.06 3.49 17.41
C ASN A 39 -3.44 2.12 17.77
N TYR A 40 -2.77 1.45 16.82
CA TYR A 40 -2.15 0.13 17.02
C TYR A 40 -0.62 0.21 17.12
N MET A 41 -0.06 1.41 17.30
CA MET A 41 1.37 1.61 17.56
C MET A 41 1.75 1.03 18.93
N SER A 42 2.63 0.03 18.96
CA SER A 42 3.07 -0.64 20.20
C SER A 42 3.80 0.28 21.17
N ASP A 43 4.50 1.29 20.64
CA ASP A 43 5.19 2.32 21.42
C ASP A 43 4.26 3.45 21.89
N ARG A 44 2.96 3.38 21.58
CA ARG A 44 1.94 4.40 21.86
C ARG A 44 2.26 5.77 21.27
N SER A 45 3.12 5.81 20.26
CA SER A 45 3.44 7.03 19.55
C SER A 45 2.26 7.55 18.74
N THR A 46 2.28 8.84 18.43
CA THR A 46 1.20 9.52 17.72
C THR A 46 1.64 10.12 16.38
N TYR A 47 2.77 9.62 15.84
CA TYR A 47 3.36 10.15 14.62
C TYR A 47 2.86 9.47 13.34
N ARG A 48 2.22 8.29 13.43
CA ARG A 48 1.76 7.53 12.26
C ARG A 48 0.27 7.69 12.05
N TYR A 49 -0.09 8.13 10.85
CA TYR A 49 -1.47 8.23 10.38
C TYR A 49 -1.66 7.31 9.19
N ARG A 50 -2.82 6.65 9.09
CA ARG A 50 -3.09 5.71 8.03
C ARG A 50 -4.56 5.51 7.72
N ARG A 51 -4.78 5.01 6.50
CA ARG A 51 -6.03 4.41 6.05
C ARG A 51 -5.74 3.09 5.34
N HIS A 52 -6.73 2.24 5.21
CA HIS A 52 -6.60 0.90 4.63
C HIS A 52 -7.79 0.56 3.75
N ALA A 53 -7.54 -0.22 2.71
CA ALA A 53 -8.59 -0.85 1.93
C ALA A 53 -8.09 -2.19 1.38
N VAL A 54 -9.03 -3.11 1.16
CA VAL A 54 -8.72 -4.44 0.63
C VAL A 54 -9.49 -4.64 -0.66
N PHE A 55 -8.85 -5.28 -1.63
CA PHE A 55 -9.42 -5.61 -2.93
C PHE A 55 -9.11 -7.05 -3.31
N THR A 56 -9.91 -7.60 -4.20
CA THR A 56 -9.53 -8.75 -5.01
C THR A 56 -9.48 -8.37 -6.48
N CYS A 57 -8.56 -8.96 -7.22
CA CYS A 57 -8.44 -8.75 -8.66
C CYS A 57 -8.16 -10.08 -9.35
N LYS A 58 -8.97 -10.47 -10.32
CA LYS A 58 -8.68 -11.68 -11.11
C LYS A 58 -7.41 -11.44 -11.92
N LYS A 59 -6.43 -12.35 -11.80
CA LYS A 59 -5.15 -12.28 -12.50
C LYS A 59 -5.39 -12.09 -14.00
N TYR A 60 -4.58 -11.26 -14.64
CA TYR A 60 -4.65 -10.93 -16.08
C TYR A 60 -5.94 -10.24 -16.55
N THR A 61 -6.77 -9.73 -15.63
CA THR A 61 -7.96 -8.92 -15.95
C THR A 61 -7.86 -7.52 -15.33
N LYS A 62 -8.88 -6.69 -15.55
CA LYS A 62 -9.05 -5.40 -14.84
C LYS A 62 -10.16 -5.45 -13.80
N ASP A 63 -10.64 -6.66 -13.46
CA ASP A 63 -11.80 -6.86 -12.57
C ASP A 63 -11.36 -6.70 -11.11
N ILE A 64 -11.25 -5.45 -10.67
CA ILE A 64 -10.89 -5.09 -9.30
C ILE A 64 -12.17 -4.86 -8.49
N ILE A 65 -12.32 -5.60 -7.39
CA ILE A 65 -13.48 -5.52 -6.50
C ILE A 65 -12.99 -5.16 -5.11
N GLN A 66 -13.53 -4.07 -4.54
CA GLN A 66 -13.26 -3.71 -3.15
C GLN A 66 -13.98 -4.67 -2.19
N LEU A 67 -13.27 -5.14 -1.18
CA LEU A 67 -13.83 -5.89 -0.07
C LEU A 67 -14.13 -4.93 1.08
N HIS A 68 -15.34 -5.01 1.63
CA HIS A 68 -15.76 -4.16 2.73
C HIS A 68 -15.44 -4.79 4.09
N ASN A 69 -15.07 -3.95 5.06
CA ASN A 69 -14.86 -4.35 6.46
C ASN A 69 -13.88 -5.52 6.64
N VAL A 70 -12.73 -5.44 5.98
CA VAL A 70 -11.66 -6.44 6.14
C VAL A 70 -10.54 -5.82 6.99
N PRO A 71 -10.17 -6.40 8.14
CA PRO A 71 -9.07 -5.90 8.95
C PRO A 71 -7.74 -6.19 8.28
N HIS A 72 -6.72 -5.42 8.65
CA HIS A 72 -5.35 -5.82 8.38
C HIS A 72 -4.90 -6.84 9.44
N TYR A 73 -4.50 -8.03 8.99
CA TYR A 73 -4.01 -9.10 9.85
C TYR A 73 -2.63 -9.58 9.38
N GLN A 74 -1.71 -9.74 10.33
CA GLN A 74 -0.42 -10.38 10.08
C GLN A 74 -0.21 -11.41 11.17
N SER A 75 0.18 -12.63 10.79
CA SER A 75 0.56 -13.64 11.79
C SER A 75 1.83 -13.22 12.52
N SER A 76 1.97 -13.62 13.78
CA SER A 76 3.21 -13.49 14.56
C SER A 76 4.43 -14.13 13.90
N GLN A 77 4.24 -15.09 12.99
CA GLN A 77 5.32 -15.64 12.16
C GLN A 77 6.01 -14.57 11.30
N TYR A 78 5.25 -13.56 10.85
CA TYR A 78 5.75 -12.48 9.99
C TYR A 78 5.95 -11.17 10.76
N ASN A 79 5.12 -10.90 11.77
CA ASN A 79 5.19 -9.71 12.61
C ASN A 79 5.25 -10.11 14.08
N ALA A 80 6.46 -10.42 14.57
CA ALA A 80 6.64 -10.93 15.93
C ALA A 80 6.21 -9.95 17.03
N LEU A 81 6.21 -8.64 16.76
CA LEU A 81 5.86 -7.63 17.78
C LEU A 81 4.37 -7.33 17.85
N ASN A 82 3.68 -7.38 16.71
CA ASN A 82 2.30 -6.91 16.62
C ASN A 82 1.35 -7.93 15.97
N GLY A 83 1.82 -9.13 15.64
CA GLY A 83 1.04 -10.14 14.93
C GLY A 83 -0.12 -10.73 15.74
N ASP A 84 -0.92 -11.57 15.08
CA ASP A 84 -2.09 -12.28 15.61
C ASP A 84 -3.20 -11.34 16.15
N ILE A 85 -3.19 -10.08 15.73
CA ILE A 85 -4.19 -9.06 16.06
C ILE A 85 -4.83 -8.54 14.76
N GLU A 86 -6.15 -8.54 14.72
CA GLU A 86 -6.92 -7.84 13.69
C GLU A 86 -6.90 -6.34 13.94
N ARG A 87 -6.40 -5.58 12.95
CA ARG A 87 -6.32 -4.13 13.03
C ARG A 87 -7.34 -3.49 12.11
N TRP A 88 -8.32 -2.85 12.73
CA TRP A 88 -9.43 -2.19 12.07
C TRP A 88 -9.08 -0.72 11.83
N TYR A 89 -8.57 -0.43 10.64
CA TYR A 89 -8.23 0.93 10.24
C TYR A 89 -9.40 1.61 9.52
N LYS A 90 -9.36 2.94 9.49
CA LYS A 90 -10.32 3.72 8.73
C LYS A 90 -10.17 3.45 7.24
N PRO A 91 -11.30 3.30 6.50
CA PRO A 91 -11.24 3.00 5.08
C PRO A 91 -10.61 4.16 4.31
N ILE A 92 -9.90 3.83 3.23
CA ILE A 92 -9.52 4.83 2.22
C ILE A 92 -10.81 5.47 1.68
N ALA A 93 -10.83 6.80 1.57
CA ALA A 93 -12.03 7.51 1.16
C ALA A 93 -12.52 7.06 -0.23
N ASN A 94 -13.82 6.87 -0.39
CA ASN A 94 -14.42 6.36 -1.65
C ASN A 94 -14.05 7.22 -2.87
N LYS A 95 -13.94 8.55 -2.69
CA LYS A 95 -13.48 9.47 -3.76
C LYS A 95 -12.07 9.16 -4.26
N ILE A 96 -11.21 8.60 -3.40
CA ILE A 96 -9.84 8.22 -3.73
C ILE A 96 -9.82 6.85 -4.39
N VAL A 97 -10.53 5.86 -3.81
CA VAL A 97 -10.68 4.53 -4.42
C VAL A 97 -11.28 4.62 -5.83
N GLY A 98 -12.28 5.48 -6.03
CA GLY A 98 -12.93 5.69 -7.33
C GLY A 98 -12.19 6.64 -8.28
N SER A 99 -11.00 7.13 -7.93
CA SER A 99 -10.23 8.04 -8.78
C SER A 99 -9.48 7.30 -9.89
N SER A 100 -9.29 7.97 -11.04
CA SER A 100 -8.46 7.47 -12.14
C SER A 100 -7.04 7.17 -11.69
N THR A 101 -6.47 8.02 -10.82
CA THR A 101 -5.14 7.85 -10.25
C THR A 101 -5.00 6.54 -9.49
N PHE A 102 -5.95 6.22 -8.61
CA PHE A 102 -5.93 4.98 -7.86
C PHE A 102 -6.01 3.76 -8.78
N GLY A 103 -6.95 3.77 -9.73
CA GLY A 103 -7.11 2.69 -10.71
C GLY A 103 -5.84 2.43 -11.52
N LEU A 104 -5.20 3.48 -12.03
CA LEU A 104 -3.96 3.39 -12.81
C LEU A 104 -2.79 2.83 -11.99
N LEU A 105 -2.67 3.22 -10.72
CA LEU A 105 -1.62 2.70 -9.83
C LEU A 105 -1.79 1.20 -9.55
N ILE A 106 -3.02 0.76 -9.26
CA ILE A 106 -3.32 -0.66 -9.07
C ILE A 106 -3.08 -1.43 -10.37
N GLU A 107 -3.55 -0.94 -11.51
CA GLU A 107 -3.37 -1.58 -12.80
C GLU A 107 -1.88 -1.71 -13.16
N HIS A 108 -1.08 -0.68 -12.88
CA HIS A 108 0.36 -0.71 -13.09
C HIS A 108 1.05 -1.78 -12.23
N ALA A 109 0.75 -1.84 -10.93
CA ALA A 109 1.29 -2.86 -10.04
C ALA A 109 0.88 -4.28 -10.50
N MET A 110 -0.39 -4.47 -10.87
CA MET A 110 -0.91 -5.75 -11.34
C MET A 110 -0.27 -6.19 -12.64
N LYS A 111 -0.02 -5.29 -13.58
CA LYS A 111 0.70 -5.61 -14.82
C LYS A 111 2.09 -6.18 -14.51
N ILE A 112 2.82 -5.58 -13.57
CA ILE A 112 4.17 -6.05 -13.19
C ILE A 112 4.10 -7.42 -12.51
N PHE A 113 3.18 -7.61 -11.56
CA PHE A 113 3.09 -8.86 -10.80
C PHE A 113 2.56 -10.01 -11.66
N ASN A 114 1.59 -9.77 -12.54
CA ASN A 114 1.10 -10.76 -13.51
C ASN A 114 2.23 -11.25 -14.44
N LEU A 115 3.12 -10.36 -14.89
CA LEU A 115 4.27 -10.77 -15.72
C LEU A 115 5.26 -11.67 -14.98
N ARG A 116 5.28 -11.65 -13.64
CA ARG A 116 6.12 -12.55 -12.83
C ARG A 116 5.48 -13.92 -12.63
N GLU A 117 4.16 -13.97 -12.59
CA GLU A 117 3.37 -15.18 -12.38
C GLU A 117 3.03 -15.95 -13.67
N ILE A 118 3.55 -15.53 -14.84
CA ILE A 118 3.15 -16.09 -16.15
C ILE A 118 3.43 -17.59 -16.29
N ASN A 119 4.35 -18.15 -15.49
CA ASN A 119 4.65 -19.58 -15.47
C ASN A 119 3.81 -20.37 -14.44
N HIS A 120 3.00 -19.69 -13.64
CA HIS A 120 2.15 -20.26 -12.58
C HIS A 120 0.66 -20.28 -12.97
N LEU A 121 0.37 -20.30 -14.27
CA LEU A 121 -1.00 -20.28 -14.83
C LEU A 121 -1.86 -21.49 -14.45
N LEU A 122 -1.23 -22.57 -13.96
CA LEU A 122 -1.91 -23.80 -13.52
C LEU A 122 -2.28 -23.80 -12.04
N ASP A 123 -1.86 -22.78 -11.27
CA ASP A 123 -2.28 -22.66 -9.88
C ASP A 123 -3.73 -22.15 -9.83
N ASN A 124 -4.61 -22.90 -9.14
CA ASN A 124 -6.05 -22.58 -8.98
C ASN A 124 -6.35 -21.23 -8.29
N TRP A 125 -5.32 -20.45 -7.96
CA TRP A 125 -5.40 -19.13 -7.34
C TRP A 125 -5.46 -18.06 -8.42
N LEU A 126 -6.64 -17.93 -9.02
CA LEU A 126 -6.89 -17.04 -10.15
C LEU A 126 -7.05 -15.57 -9.75
N SER A 127 -6.95 -15.24 -8.46
CA SER A 127 -7.15 -13.87 -7.96
C SER A 127 -6.02 -13.41 -7.05
N TRP A 128 -5.66 -12.13 -7.18
CA TRP A 128 -4.89 -11.40 -6.21
C TRP A 128 -5.79 -11.00 -5.03
N TYR A 129 -5.20 -11.05 -3.83
CA TYR A 129 -5.71 -10.37 -2.64
C TYR A 129 -4.78 -9.18 -2.40
N ILE A 130 -5.35 -7.97 -2.38
CA ILE A 130 -4.59 -6.72 -2.45
C ILE A 130 -4.95 -5.90 -1.23
N GLU A 131 -3.97 -5.64 -0.37
CA GLU A 131 -4.09 -4.65 0.68
C GLU A 131 -3.43 -3.34 0.24
N VAL A 132 -4.16 -2.24 0.38
CA VAL A 132 -3.65 -0.90 0.12
C VAL A 132 -3.56 -0.15 1.43
N HIS A 133 -2.38 0.40 1.70
CA HIS A 133 -2.12 1.22 2.88
C HIS A 133 -1.70 2.62 2.47
N GLN A 134 -2.42 3.63 2.98
CA GLN A 134 -1.91 5.01 2.99
C GLN A 134 -1.20 5.22 4.32
N PHE A 135 0.03 5.74 4.28
CA PHE A 135 0.79 6.10 5.47
C PHE A 135 1.28 7.53 5.39
N ARG A 136 1.15 8.27 6.49
CA ARG A 136 1.86 9.52 6.77
C ARG A 136 2.58 9.40 8.10
N ILE A 137 3.86 9.72 8.07
CA ILE A 137 4.73 9.79 9.25
C ILE A 137 5.02 11.26 9.51
N ILE A 138 4.73 11.73 10.72
CA ILE A 138 5.04 13.09 11.18
C ILE A 138 6.35 13.08 11.93
N ALA A 139 7.39 13.66 11.33
CA ALA A 139 8.62 13.97 12.05
C ALA A 139 8.43 15.27 12.85
N ASN A 140 8.94 15.31 14.07
CA ASN A 140 8.99 16.52 14.89
C ASN A 140 10.22 16.46 15.81
N ASP A 141 10.73 17.64 16.21
CA ASP A 141 11.94 17.76 17.02
C ASP A 141 11.81 17.19 18.44
N ASN A 142 10.59 16.90 18.89
CA ASN A 142 10.29 16.41 20.23
C ASN A 142 10.10 14.87 20.28
N MET A 143 10.21 14.17 19.15
CA MET A 143 10.03 12.72 19.07
C MET A 143 11.19 12.07 18.32
N ASP A 144 11.87 11.15 18.99
CA ASP A 144 12.89 10.33 18.35
C ASP A 144 12.27 9.41 17.30
N GLY A 145 12.78 9.46 16.07
CA GLY A 145 12.55 8.42 15.08
C GLY A 145 13.28 7.16 15.48
N LYS A 146 12.57 6.13 15.95
CA LYS A 146 13.17 4.83 16.28
C LYS A 146 13.10 3.89 15.08
N PRO A 147 14.16 3.10 14.82
CA PRO A 147 14.06 1.98 13.88
C PRO A 147 12.94 1.03 14.30
N THR A 148 12.32 0.36 13.33
CA THR A 148 11.37 -0.72 13.62
C THR A 148 12.06 -1.76 14.52
N PRO A 149 11.53 -2.09 15.70
CA PRO A 149 12.23 -2.97 16.63
C PRO A 149 12.42 -4.39 16.07
N GLU A 150 11.65 -4.79 15.04
CA GLU A 150 11.81 -6.04 14.28
C GLU A 150 13.09 -6.09 13.44
N GLY A 151 13.72 -4.94 13.12
CA GLY A 151 14.80 -4.87 12.15
C GLY A 151 14.35 -5.19 10.71
N ILE A 152 15.22 -5.83 9.93
CA ILE A 152 14.90 -6.28 8.56
C ILE A 152 13.82 -7.36 8.63
N HIS A 153 12.70 -7.16 7.92
CA HIS A 153 11.53 -8.05 7.95
C HIS A 153 10.96 -8.31 6.55
N LYS A 154 9.99 -9.23 6.49
CA LYS A 154 9.12 -9.48 5.33
C LYS A 154 7.68 -9.24 5.74
N ASP A 155 6.87 -8.69 4.85
CA ASP A 155 5.46 -8.35 5.16
C ASP A 155 4.49 -9.54 5.09
N GLY A 156 4.97 -10.73 4.70
CA GLY A 156 4.13 -11.93 4.55
C GLY A 156 3.28 -11.94 3.27
N VAL A 157 3.61 -11.10 2.29
CA VAL A 157 2.92 -11.02 0.98
C VAL A 157 3.85 -11.42 -0.17
N SER A 158 3.27 -11.82 -1.30
CA SER A 158 4.04 -12.24 -2.50
C SER A 158 4.80 -11.08 -3.13
N TYR A 159 4.19 -9.89 -3.21
CA TYR A 159 4.76 -8.70 -3.85
C TYR A 159 4.32 -7.43 -3.14
N ILE A 160 5.17 -6.40 -3.18
CA ILE A 160 4.90 -5.06 -2.64
C ILE A 160 5.15 -4.03 -3.73
N PHE A 161 4.21 -3.09 -3.87
CA PHE A 161 4.41 -1.85 -4.64
C PHE A 161 4.39 -0.68 -3.65
N MET A 162 5.47 0.10 -3.61
CA MET A 162 5.61 1.24 -2.71
C MET A 162 5.82 2.52 -3.52
N LEU A 163 5.02 3.54 -3.21
CA LEU A 163 5.10 4.84 -3.86
C LEU A 163 5.21 5.95 -2.80
N THR A 164 6.27 6.75 -2.89
CA THR A 164 6.40 7.97 -2.09
C THR A 164 5.54 9.07 -2.71
N ILE A 165 4.50 9.51 -1.99
CA ILE A 165 3.58 10.56 -2.46
C ILE A 165 4.20 11.95 -2.34
N CYS A 166 4.72 12.26 -1.15
CA CYS A 166 5.41 13.52 -0.91
C CYS A 166 6.38 13.37 0.26
N LYS A 167 7.40 14.23 0.29
CA LYS A 167 8.24 14.49 1.44
C LYS A 167 8.29 16.00 1.63
N LYS A 168 7.80 16.48 2.77
CA LYS A 168 7.97 17.88 3.19
C LYS A 168 9.22 17.93 4.07
N ILE A 169 10.12 18.85 3.77
CA ILE A 169 11.34 19.11 4.55
C ILE A 169 11.07 20.35 5.39
#